data_AF-A0A837FB43-F1
#
_entry.id   AF-A0A837FB43-F1
#
_cell.length_a   1.000
_cell.length_b   1.000
_cell.length_c   1.000
_cell.angle_alpha   90.00
_cell.angle_beta   90.00
_cell.angle_gamma   90.00
#
_symmetry.space_group_name_H-M   'P 1'
#
loop_
_entity.id
_entity.type
_entity.pdbx_description
1 polymer ?
#
loop_
_entity_poly.entity_id
_entity_poly.type
_entity_poly.pdbx_seq_one_letter_code
_entity_poly.pdbx_strand_id
1 'polypeptide(L)'
;METVIQVLEKMGRATYREIAARLDIDPVDALTMLREQRDQGLCDFGDGGWFLGTVTGQPQQSTPKAPVNPSPRLKGEEPEPVDPDVVRQQLREQGAMTTVSLAAAVNRNARGMVSVLRALERQGVVVKNGKGKGVTWSLAIVTEPVKQEPVPEVPAAPEEAKPVEQIVSEIPSFTEGRAAVEAVPAVRDISREIRRTRNKLEQLTKLRDAVRVIGRHRNLVQQLTGRE
;
A
#
# COMPACT_ATOMS: atom_id res chain seq x y z
N MET A 1 -9.96 25.68 -41.63
CA MET A 1 -10.05 25.58 -40.16
C MET A 1 -8.71 25.06 -39.69
N GLU A 2 -7.96 25.85 -38.93
CA GLU A 2 -6.65 25.43 -38.43
C GLU A 2 -6.86 24.37 -37.34
N THR A 3 -6.09 23.28 -37.39
CA THR A 3 -6.13 22.23 -36.35
C THR A 3 -4.96 22.38 -35.40
N VAL A 4 -5.11 21.86 -34.18
CA VAL A 4 -4.06 21.83 -33.14
C VAL A 4 -2.73 21.26 -33.67
N ILE A 5 -2.80 20.26 -34.55
CA ILE A 5 -1.63 19.67 -35.21
C ILE A 5 -0.96 20.65 -36.16
N GLN A 6 -1.70 21.38 -36.99
CA GLN A 6 -1.12 22.38 -37.90
C GLN A 6 -0.44 23.52 -37.13
N VAL A 7 -0.97 23.88 -35.96
CA VAL A 7 -0.33 24.86 -35.07
C VAL A 7 0.97 24.30 -34.49
N LEU A 8 0.96 23.04 -34.04
CA LEU A 8 2.16 22.35 -33.57
C LEU A 8 3.19 22.14 -34.67
N GLU A 9 2.78 21.90 -35.91
CA GLU A 9 3.69 21.79 -37.06
C GLU A 9 4.37 23.12 -37.37
N LYS A 10 3.61 24.22 -37.34
CA LYS A 10 4.13 25.58 -37.55
C LYS A 10 5.06 26.04 -36.42
N MET A 11 4.82 25.60 -35.19
CA MET A 11 5.55 26.05 -33.99
C MET A 11 6.61 25.04 -33.51
N GLY A 12 6.55 23.80 -33.99
CA GLY A 12 7.32 22.65 -33.49
C GLY A 12 6.89 22.25 -32.08
N ARG A 13 7.39 22.98 -31.08
CA ARG A 13 7.11 22.77 -29.66
C ARG A 13 6.38 23.98 -29.10
N ALA A 14 5.19 23.75 -28.56
CA ALA A 14 4.36 24.82 -28.01
C ALA A 14 3.65 24.40 -26.72
N THR A 15 3.31 25.37 -25.87
CA THR A 15 2.47 25.11 -24.70
C THR A 15 0.98 25.09 -25.09
N TYR A 16 0.15 24.42 -24.31
CA TYR A 16 -1.31 24.39 -24.55
C TYR A 16 -1.94 25.79 -24.56
N ARG A 17 -1.37 26.75 -23.81
CA ARG A 17 -1.82 28.15 -23.78
C ARG A 17 -1.48 28.90 -25.07
N GLU A 18 -0.30 28.67 -25.62
CA GLU A 18 0.11 29.27 -26.90
C GLU A 18 -0.74 28.73 -28.06
N ILE A 19 -1.06 27.43 -28.02
CA ILE A 19 -1.93 26.79 -29.02
C ILE A 19 -3.35 27.34 -28.91
N ALA A 20 -3.87 27.50 -27.69
CA ALA A 20 -5.17 28.10 -27.41
C ALA A 20 -5.26 29.54 -27.93
N ALA A 21 -4.22 30.35 -27.69
CA ALA A 21 -4.15 31.74 -28.15
C ALA A 21 -4.07 31.88 -29.68
N ARG A 22 -3.56 30.87 -30.39
CA ARG A 22 -3.50 30.86 -31.87
C ARG A 22 -4.82 30.46 -32.52
N LEU A 23 -5.55 29.57 -31.86
CA LEU A 23 -6.82 29.05 -32.37
C LEU A 23 -8.03 29.84 -31.87
N ASP A 24 -7.83 30.83 -30.97
CA ASP A 24 -8.87 31.55 -30.24
C ASP A 24 -9.85 30.58 -29.52
N ILE A 25 -9.29 29.52 -28.93
CA ILE A 25 -10.02 28.48 -28.18
C ILE A 25 -9.69 28.60 -26.69
N ASP A 26 -10.60 28.16 -25.82
CA ASP A 26 -10.32 28.09 -24.38
C ASP A 26 -9.10 27.17 -24.09
N PRO A 27 -8.21 27.53 -23.14
CA PRO A 27 -7.05 26.70 -22.82
C PRO A 27 -7.39 25.27 -22.38
N VAL A 28 -8.57 25.06 -21.77
CA VAL A 28 -9.04 23.73 -21.35
C VAL A 28 -9.48 22.91 -22.55
N ASP A 29 -10.17 23.53 -23.51
CA ASP A 29 -10.60 22.89 -24.74
C ASP A 29 -9.39 22.52 -25.61
N ALA A 30 -8.41 23.42 -25.73
CA ALA A 30 -7.16 23.14 -26.43
C ALA A 30 -6.40 21.95 -25.79
N LEU A 31 -6.37 21.87 -24.46
CA LEU A 31 -5.76 20.73 -23.75
C LEU A 31 -6.53 19.42 -23.98
N THR A 32 -7.85 19.49 -24.05
CA THR A 32 -8.71 18.33 -24.32
C THR A 32 -8.44 17.79 -25.73
N MET A 33 -8.43 18.67 -26.72
CA MET A 33 -8.08 18.32 -28.10
C MET A 33 -6.67 17.73 -28.21
N LEU A 34 -5.67 18.31 -27.53
CA LEU A 34 -4.31 17.77 -27.50
C LEU A 34 -4.22 16.36 -26.90
N ARG A 35 -5.03 16.06 -25.87
CA ARG A 35 -5.09 14.71 -25.30
C ARG A 35 -5.72 13.71 -26.27
N GLU A 36 -6.78 14.10 -26.97
CA GLU A 36 -7.40 13.26 -28.00
C GLU A 36 -6.42 12.96 -29.14
N GLN A 37 -5.66 13.96 -29.60
CA GLN A 37 -4.66 13.79 -30.65
C GLN A 37 -3.47 12.93 -30.19
N ARG A 38 -3.11 13.00 -28.90
CA ARG A 38 -2.11 12.10 -28.30
C ARG A 38 -2.60 10.67 -28.22
N ASP A 39 -3.86 10.46 -27.86
CA ASP A 39 -4.45 9.12 -27.82
C ASP A 39 -4.55 8.51 -29.24
N GLN A 40 -4.59 9.36 -30.28
CA GLN A 40 -4.45 8.97 -31.69
C GLN A 40 -2.98 8.80 -32.14
N GLY A 41 -2.00 9.09 -31.28
CA GLY A 41 -0.57 8.96 -31.55
C GLY A 41 0.03 10.05 -32.43
N LEU A 42 -0.65 11.19 -32.61
CA LEU A 42 -0.24 12.26 -33.51
C LEU A 42 0.62 13.34 -32.81
N CYS A 43 0.49 13.49 -31.49
CA CYS A 43 1.30 14.41 -30.69
C CYS A 43 1.70 13.81 -29.35
N ASP A 44 2.87 14.20 -28.83
CA ASP A 44 3.35 13.82 -27.51
C ASP A 44 3.55 15.05 -26.62
N PHE A 45 3.52 14.82 -25.31
CA PHE A 45 3.82 15.84 -24.31
C PHE A 45 5.12 15.47 -23.60
N GLY A 46 6.09 16.39 -23.63
CA GLY A 46 7.40 16.18 -23.01
C GLY A 46 8.06 17.51 -22.72
N ASP A 47 8.87 17.55 -21.66
CA ASP A 47 9.63 18.73 -21.25
C ASP A 47 8.74 20.00 -21.10
N GLY A 48 7.49 19.84 -20.67
CA GLY A 48 6.57 20.96 -20.47
C GLY A 48 5.94 21.55 -21.75
N GLY A 49 6.16 20.94 -22.92
CA GLY A 49 5.56 21.35 -24.18
C GLY A 49 4.90 20.20 -24.94
N TRP A 50 3.99 20.55 -25.84
CA TRP A 50 3.40 19.64 -26.82
C TRP A 50 4.18 19.73 -28.14
N PHE A 51 4.39 18.59 -28.80
CA PHE A 51 5.10 18.51 -30.07
C PHE A 51 4.57 17.36 -30.94
N LEU A 52 4.80 17.44 -32.24
CA LEU A 52 4.50 16.34 -33.18
C LEU A 52 5.66 15.34 -33.20
N GLY A 53 5.35 14.05 -33.10
CA GLY A 53 6.33 13.00 -32.88
C GLY A 53 7.34 12.80 -34.01
N THR A 54 8.53 13.41 -33.88
CA THR A 54 9.85 12.82 -34.16
C THR A 54 10.92 13.51 -33.29
N VAL A 55 10.94 13.21 -31.99
CA VAL A 55 12.17 13.40 -31.21
C VAL A 55 13.04 12.18 -31.46
N THR A 56 13.95 12.29 -32.42
CA THR A 56 15.15 11.47 -32.49
C THR A 56 15.81 11.46 -31.11
N GLY A 57 15.66 10.35 -30.38
CA GLY A 57 16.57 10.00 -29.29
C GLY A 57 16.08 10.16 -27.85
N GLN A 58 14.77 10.15 -27.55
CA GLN A 58 14.32 9.86 -26.18
C GLN A 58 13.19 8.83 -26.15
N PRO A 59 13.27 7.82 -25.26
CA PRO A 59 12.32 6.72 -25.24
C PRO A 59 10.95 7.26 -24.89
N GLN A 60 9.99 7.01 -25.79
CA GLN A 60 8.58 7.25 -25.55
C GLN A 60 8.17 6.66 -24.20
N GLN A 61 7.71 7.52 -23.28
CA GLN A 61 6.84 7.09 -22.20
C GLN A 61 5.40 7.07 -22.71
N SER A 62 5.17 6.29 -23.77
CA SER A 62 3.86 5.70 -24.00
C SER A 62 3.65 4.72 -22.85
N THR A 63 2.69 5.01 -21.96
CA THR A 63 2.29 4.09 -20.90
C THR A 63 1.89 2.75 -21.54
N PRO A 64 2.65 1.66 -21.38
CA PRO A 64 2.22 0.39 -21.91
C PRO A 64 1.19 -0.18 -20.93
N LYS A 65 0.00 -0.52 -21.44
CA LYS A 65 -0.79 -1.64 -20.90
C LYS A 65 0.18 -2.79 -20.70
N ALA A 66 0.50 -3.10 -19.44
CA ALA A 66 1.56 -4.02 -19.07
C ALA A 66 1.51 -5.34 -19.87
N PRO A 67 2.53 -5.65 -20.69
CA PRO A 67 2.97 -7.01 -20.87
C PRO A 67 4.00 -7.28 -19.77
N VAL A 68 3.77 -8.35 -19.02
CA VAL A 68 4.68 -8.85 -17.99
C VAL A 68 5.97 -9.32 -18.68
N ASN A 69 6.92 -8.42 -18.84
CA ASN A 69 8.31 -8.76 -19.15
C ASN A 69 9.20 -7.91 -18.22
N PRO A 70 9.82 -8.52 -17.19
CA PRO A 70 10.70 -7.77 -16.31
C PRO A 70 12.03 -7.53 -17.03
N SER A 71 12.21 -6.32 -17.58
CA SER A 71 13.54 -5.89 -17.98
C SER A 71 14.48 -5.84 -16.76
N PRO A 72 15.78 -6.16 -16.90
CA PRO A 72 16.65 -6.43 -15.77
C PRO A 72 16.90 -5.15 -15.00
N ARG A 73 16.42 -5.13 -13.75
CA ARG A 73 16.75 -4.06 -12.82
C ARG A 73 18.25 -4.13 -12.55
N LEU A 74 18.94 -3.00 -12.60
CA LEU A 74 20.31 -2.79 -12.10
C LEU A 74 20.36 -3.03 -10.58
N LYS A 75 20.15 -4.27 -10.18
CA LYS A 75 20.37 -4.82 -8.86
C LYS A 75 21.76 -5.45 -8.93
N GLY A 76 22.64 -5.10 -7.98
CA GLY A 76 23.79 -5.95 -7.71
C GLY A 76 23.32 -7.40 -7.59
N GLU A 77 24.13 -8.30 -8.14
CA GLU A 77 23.96 -9.75 -8.26
C GLU A 77 22.77 -10.28 -7.47
N GLU A 78 21.69 -10.63 -8.17
CA GLU A 78 20.49 -11.19 -7.57
C GLU A 78 20.90 -12.48 -6.83
N PRO A 79 20.91 -12.47 -5.48
CA PRO A 79 21.53 -13.56 -4.76
C PRO A 79 20.63 -14.79 -4.90
N GLU A 80 21.22 -15.89 -5.37
CA GLU A 80 20.57 -17.18 -5.66
C GLU A 80 19.51 -17.53 -4.61
N PRO A 81 18.23 -17.72 -4.97
CA PRO A 81 17.11 -17.90 -4.04
C PRO A 81 17.53 -18.73 -2.81
N VAL A 82 17.42 -18.17 -1.60
CA VAL A 82 17.77 -18.93 -0.40
C VAL A 82 16.84 -20.10 -0.34
N ASP A 83 17.40 -21.30 -0.44
CA ASP A 83 16.63 -22.50 -0.23
C ASP A 83 16.13 -22.48 1.23
N PRO A 84 14.81 -22.47 1.46
CA PRO A 84 14.24 -22.50 2.79
C PRO A 84 14.76 -23.69 3.63
N ASP A 85 15.23 -24.77 3.00
CA ASP A 85 15.78 -25.95 3.68
C ASP A 85 17.15 -25.71 4.33
N VAL A 86 17.99 -24.86 3.74
CA VAL A 86 19.29 -24.48 4.33
C VAL A 86 19.06 -23.66 5.61
N VAL A 87 18.09 -22.76 5.59
CA VAL A 87 17.71 -21.97 6.78
C VAL A 87 17.16 -22.87 7.89
N ARG A 88 16.36 -23.89 7.53
CA ARG A 88 15.85 -24.90 8.48
C ARG A 88 16.97 -25.72 9.09
N GLN A 89 17.92 -26.21 8.29
CA GLN A 89 19.06 -26.99 8.77
C GLN A 89 19.92 -26.17 9.73
N GLN A 90 20.21 -24.92 9.37
CA GLN A 90 21.01 -24.03 10.21
C GLN A 90 20.36 -23.79 11.59
N LEU A 91 19.04 -23.56 11.62
CA LEU A 91 18.28 -23.40 12.85
C LEU A 91 18.15 -24.70 13.66
N ARG A 92 18.23 -25.87 13.02
CA ARG A 92 18.27 -27.18 13.68
C ARG A 92 19.61 -27.43 14.36
N GLU A 93 20.71 -27.08 13.71
CA GLU A 93 22.07 -27.33 14.21
C GLU A 93 22.51 -26.34 15.30
N GLN A 94 22.22 -25.04 15.11
CA GLN A 94 22.70 -23.98 16.01
C GLN A 94 21.62 -23.45 16.95
N GLY A 95 20.38 -23.93 16.83
CA GLY A 95 19.25 -23.49 17.64
C GLY A 95 18.80 -22.06 17.32
N ALA A 96 18.22 -21.41 18.32
CA ALA A 96 17.68 -20.06 18.16
C ALA A 96 18.79 -19.03 17.93
N MET A 97 18.85 -18.43 16.74
CA MET A 97 19.95 -17.53 16.36
C MET A 97 19.47 -16.16 15.88
N THR A 98 20.35 -15.17 15.94
CA THR A 98 20.04 -13.81 15.48
C THR A 98 19.99 -13.73 13.96
N THR A 99 19.28 -12.72 13.43
CA THR A 99 19.20 -12.49 11.98
C THR A 99 20.57 -12.28 11.34
N VAL A 100 21.50 -11.65 12.06
CA VAL A 100 22.85 -11.35 11.56
C VAL A 100 23.69 -12.63 11.49
N SER A 101 23.64 -13.47 12.53
CA SER A 101 24.33 -14.76 12.55
C SER A 101 23.80 -15.70 11.46
N LEU A 102 22.48 -15.76 11.28
CA LEU A 102 21.88 -16.56 10.22
C LEU A 102 22.23 -16.04 8.83
N ALA A 103 22.25 -14.72 8.64
CA ALA A 103 22.63 -14.11 7.37
C ALA A 103 24.11 -14.38 7.02
N ALA A 104 25.00 -14.35 8.02
CA ALA A 104 26.42 -14.71 7.84
C ALA A 104 26.58 -16.18 7.45
N ALA A 105 25.86 -17.09 8.12
CA ALA A 105 25.90 -18.53 7.81
C ALA A 105 25.42 -18.84 6.38
N VAL A 106 24.44 -18.09 5.89
CA VAL A 106 23.84 -18.28 4.55
C VAL A 106 24.51 -17.36 3.49
N ASN A 107 25.61 -16.67 3.83
CA ASN A 107 26.32 -15.72 2.96
C ASN A 107 25.40 -14.67 2.30
N ARG A 108 24.46 -14.12 3.08
CA ARG A 108 23.44 -13.15 2.63
C ARG A 108 23.51 -11.85 3.40
N ASN A 109 22.95 -10.80 2.81
CA ASN A 109 22.74 -9.54 3.51
C ASN A 109 21.63 -9.69 4.58
N ALA A 110 21.91 -9.29 5.82
CA ALA A 110 20.97 -9.29 6.93
C ALA A 110 19.64 -8.58 6.61
N ARG A 111 19.66 -7.48 5.84
CA ARG A 111 18.45 -6.74 5.45
C ARG A 111 17.54 -7.55 4.52
N GLY A 112 18.12 -8.35 3.63
CA GLY A 112 17.38 -9.26 2.75
C GLY A 112 16.83 -10.47 3.50
N MET A 113 17.59 -10.99 4.46
CA MET A 113 17.19 -12.15 5.27
C MET A 113 15.98 -11.88 6.16
N VAL A 114 15.77 -10.66 6.65
CA VAL A 114 14.54 -10.31 7.41
C VAL A 114 13.28 -10.60 6.58
N SER A 115 13.31 -10.31 5.28
CA SER A 115 12.16 -10.56 4.40
C SER A 115 11.90 -12.05 4.21
N VAL A 116 12.96 -12.85 4.08
CA VAL A 116 12.90 -14.32 3.95
C VAL A 116 12.37 -14.94 5.24
N LEU A 117 12.89 -14.51 6.40
CA LEU A 117 12.46 -15.04 7.70
C LEU A 117 11.01 -14.71 8.02
N ARG A 118 10.53 -13.52 7.66
CA ARG A 118 9.10 -13.18 7.75
C ARG A 118 8.22 -13.98 6.78
N ALA A 119 8.77 -14.44 5.65
CA ALA A 119 8.04 -15.33 4.74
C ALA A 119 7.95 -16.74 5.34
N LEU A 120 9.05 -17.24 5.92
CA LEU A 120 9.10 -18.51 6.64
C LEU A 120 8.22 -18.51 7.90
N GLU A 121 8.12 -17.39 8.60
CA GLU A 121 7.18 -17.18 9.72
C GLU A 121 5.73 -17.30 9.27
N ARG A 122 5.37 -16.66 8.15
CA ARG A 122 4.02 -16.78 7.56
C ARG A 122 3.70 -18.19 7.09
N GLN A 123 4.71 -18.96 6.71
CA GLN A 123 4.58 -20.37 6.36
C GLN A 123 4.57 -21.30 7.58
N GLY A 124 4.73 -20.76 8.79
CA GLY A 124 4.75 -21.54 10.04
C GLY A 124 6.02 -22.37 10.23
N VAL A 125 7.10 -22.07 9.51
CA VAL A 125 8.36 -22.83 9.55
C VAL A 125 9.29 -22.34 10.65
N VAL A 126 9.30 -21.03 10.90
CA VAL A 126 10.22 -20.38 11.85
C VAL A 126 9.40 -19.45 12.75
N VAL A 127 9.70 -19.45 14.05
CA VAL A 127 9.09 -18.56 15.03
C VAL A 127 10.05 -17.42 15.34
N LYS A 128 9.50 -16.20 15.38
CA LYS A 128 10.22 -15.02 15.82
C LYS A 128 10.18 -14.93 17.35
N ASN A 129 11.34 -15.00 17.98
CA ASN A 129 11.49 -14.86 19.42
C ASN A 129 11.87 -13.42 19.77
N GLY A 130 10.96 -12.73 20.45
CA GLY A 130 11.16 -11.37 20.97
C GLY A 130 10.77 -10.21 20.04
N LYS A 131 10.81 -8.99 20.59
CA LYS A 131 10.51 -7.73 19.90
C LYS A 131 11.65 -6.72 20.14
N GLY A 132 12.08 -6.00 19.10
CA GLY A 132 13.09 -4.93 19.22
C GLY A 132 14.51 -5.36 18.85
N LYS A 133 15.51 -4.87 19.60
CA LYS A 133 16.93 -5.27 19.43
C LYS A 133 17.12 -6.66 20.07
N GLY A 134 17.75 -7.59 19.35
CA GLY A 134 17.98 -8.95 19.83
C GLY A 134 16.94 -9.99 19.40
N VAL A 135 16.20 -9.74 18.32
CA VAL A 135 15.30 -10.75 17.74
C VAL A 135 16.10 -11.99 17.32
N THR A 136 15.73 -13.13 17.88
CA THR A 136 16.21 -14.45 17.47
C THR A 136 15.10 -15.17 16.71
N TRP A 137 15.51 -16.12 15.88
CA TRP A 137 14.62 -16.97 15.10
C TRP A 137 14.90 -18.41 15.53
N SER A 138 13.84 -19.18 15.77
CA SER A 138 13.94 -20.62 16.07
C SER A 138 13.05 -21.40 15.12
N LEU A 139 13.34 -22.69 14.93
CA LEU A 139 12.45 -23.58 14.20
C LEU A 139 11.10 -23.66 14.92
N ALA A 140 9.99 -23.61 14.17
CA ALA A 140 8.67 -23.88 14.72
C ALA A 140 8.60 -25.37 15.04
N ILE A 141 8.82 -25.71 16.31
CA ILE A 141 8.58 -27.06 16.80
C ILE A 141 7.07 -27.27 16.78
N VAL A 142 6.58 -28.07 15.83
CA VAL A 142 5.31 -28.78 16.01
C VAL A 142 5.46 -29.55 17.31
N THR A 143 4.62 -29.24 18.29
CA THR A 143 4.53 -29.92 19.57
C THR A 143 4.31 -31.42 19.35
N GLU A 144 5.40 -32.17 19.28
CA GLU A 144 5.50 -33.43 20.01
C GLU A 144 6.13 -33.10 21.37
N PRO A 145 5.56 -33.61 22.48
CA PRO A 145 5.97 -33.23 23.81
C PRO A 145 7.42 -33.66 24.05
N VAL A 146 8.26 -32.69 24.39
CA VAL A 146 9.64 -32.88 24.80
C VAL A 146 9.66 -33.86 25.98
N LYS A 147 10.20 -35.06 25.74
CA LYS A 147 10.63 -36.00 26.78
C LYS A 147 11.83 -35.38 27.52
N GLN A 148 11.55 -34.72 28.65
CA GLN A 148 12.54 -34.43 29.67
C GLN A 148 12.46 -35.55 30.72
N GLU A 149 13.51 -36.35 30.83
CA GLU A 149 13.89 -36.99 32.10
C GLU A 149 14.77 -35.98 32.87
N PRO A 150 14.59 -35.81 34.20
CA PRO A 150 14.93 -36.85 35.17
C PRO A 150 13.94 -37.09 36.35
N VAL A 151 13.79 -38.38 36.70
CA VAL A 151 13.55 -39.09 38.00
C VAL A 151 13.53 -38.28 39.32
N PRO A 152 12.86 -38.69 40.45
CA PRO A 152 12.12 -39.94 40.73
C PRO A 152 10.73 -39.79 41.45
N GLU A 153 10.03 -40.93 41.54
CA GLU A 153 8.71 -41.19 42.14
C GLU A 153 8.53 -40.76 43.62
N VAL A 154 7.35 -40.22 43.95
CA VAL A 154 6.67 -40.40 45.25
C VAL A 154 5.15 -40.49 45.02
N PRO A 155 4.44 -41.55 45.48
CA PRO A 155 3.03 -41.76 45.20
C PRO A 155 2.14 -41.19 46.32
N ALA A 156 1.07 -40.44 45.98
CA ALA A 156 -0.03 -40.18 46.91
C ALA A 156 -1.34 -39.74 46.20
N ALA A 157 -2.30 -40.67 46.23
CA ALA A 157 -3.76 -40.53 46.34
C ALA A 157 -4.60 -39.72 45.30
N PRO A 158 -5.81 -40.21 44.96
CA PRO A 158 -6.71 -39.60 43.99
C PRO A 158 -7.62 -38.56 44.65
N GLU A 159 -7.60 -37.33 44.17
CA GLU A 159 -8.63 -36.33 44.47
C GLU A 159 -9.36 -35.94 43.18
N GLU A 160 -10.68 -35.85 43.32
CA GLU A 160 -11.69 -35.81 42.27
C GLU A 160 -11.44 -34.67 41.26
N ALA A 161 -11.17 -35.05 40.01
CA ALA A 161 -11.02 -34.10 38.92
C ALA A 161 -12.38 -33.48 38.58
N LYS A 162 -12.58 -32.21 38.95
CA LYS A 162 -13.63 -31.38 38.35
C LYS A 162 -13.44 -31.38 36.82
N PRO A 163 -14.53 -31.45 36.04
CA PRO A 163 -14.44 -31.51 34.59
C PRO A 163 -13.70 -30.28 34.07
N VAL A 164 -12.76 -30.51 33.16
CA VAL A 164 -11.85 -29.50 32.60
C VAL A 164 -12.59 -28.25 32.09
N GLU A 165 -13.80 -28.43 31.58
CA GLU A 165 -14.67 -27.35 31.08
C GLU A 165 -15.00 -26.29 32.15
N GLN A 166 -15.17 -26.71 33.40
CA GLN A 166 -15.48 -25.80 34.50
C GLN A 166 -14.25 -24.99 34.91
N ILE A 167 -13.07 -25.61 34.88
CA ILE A 167 -11.77 -24.96 35.14
C ILE A 167 -11.47 -23.89 34.06
N VAL A 168 -11.76 -24.17 32.79
CA VAL A 168 -11.56 -23.19 31.71
C VAL A 168 -12.55 -22.02 31.82
N SER A 169 -13.77 -22.24 32.31
CA SER A 169 -14.77 -21.19 32.51
C SER A 169 -14.48 -20.27 33.71
N GLU A 170 -13.80 -20.78 34.75
CA GLU A 170 -13.47 -20.03 35.96
C GLU A 170 -12.25 -19.12 35.80
N ILE A 171 -11.38 -19.39 34.81
CA ILE A 171 -10.19 -18.57 34.58
C ILE A 171 -10.58 -17.34 33.72
N PRO A 172 -10.60 -16.12 34.30
CA PRO A 172 -11.12 -14.93 33.62
C PRO A 172 -10.35 -14.58 32.33
N SER A 173 -9.05 -14.91 32.28
CA SER A 173 -8.20 -14.65 31.13
C SER A 173 -8.56 -15.45 29.87
N PHE A 174 -9.30 -16.57 29.99
CA PHE A 174 -9.79 -17.32 28.83
C PHE A 174 -11.12 -16.79 28.28
N THR A 175 -11.93 -16.11 29.11
CA THR A 175 -13.24 -15.58 28.73
C THR A 175 -13.23 -14.08 28.40
N GLU A 176 -12.35 -13.28 29.01
CA GLU A 176 -12.26 -11.82 28.78
C GLU A 176 -11.66 -11.45 27.42
N GLY A 177 -10.79 -12.30 26.86
CA GLY A 177 -10.16 -12.06 25.55
C GLY A 177 -11.14 -12.00 24.38
N ARG A 178 -12.38 -12.51 24.55
CA ARG A 178 -13.42 -12.45 23.51
C ARG A 178 -14.24 -11.17 23.53
N ALA A 179 -14.32 -10.49 24.67
CA ALA A 179 -15.12 -9.26 24.83
C ALA A 179 -14.35 -8.00 24.42
N ALA A 180 -13.02 -8.02 24.48
CA ALA A 180 -12.16 -6.85 24.24
C ALA A 180 -11.52 -6.80 22.84
N VAL A 181 -11.91 -7.67 21.90
CA VAL A 181 -11.67 -7.38 20.48
C VAL A 181 -12.76 -6.40 20.06
N GLU A 182 -12.53 -5.12 20.39
CA GLU A 182 -13.27 -4.00 19.84
C GLU A 182 -13.38 -4.23 18.33
N ALA A 183 -14.58 -4.60 17.89
CA ALA A 183 -14.78 -5.25 16.61
C ALA A 183 -14.22 -4.34 15.51
N VAL A 184 -13.16 -4.81 14.85
CA VAL A 184 -12.57 -4.10 13.71
C VAL A 184 -13.71 -3.75 12.76
N PRO A 185 -14.01 -2.46 12.52
CA PRO A 185 -15.15 -2.07 11.72
C PRO A 185 -15.07 -2.72 10.35
N ALA A 186 -16.19 -3.24 9.86
CA ALA A 186 -16.19 -3.88 8.56
C ALA A 186 -15.81 -2.86 7.48
N VAL A 187 -15.06 -3.31 6.45
CA VAL A 187 -14.64 -2.47 5.32
C VAL A 187 -15.84 -1.78 4.64
N ARG A 188 -17.01 -2.43 4.65
CA ARG A 188 -18.26 -1.88 4.12
C ARG A 188 -18.74 -0.66 4.91
N ASP A 189 -18.59 -0.67 6.23
CA ASP A 189 -19.00 0.43 7.10
C ASP A 189 -18.09 1.63 6.90
N ILE A 190 -16.78 1.40 6.83
CA ILE A 190 -15.79 2.43 6.48
C ILE A 190 -16.11 3.03 5.11
N SER A 191 -16.41 2.19 4.12
CA SER A 191 -16.75 2.65 2.76
C SER A 191 -18.03 3.47 2.71
N ARG A 192 -19.06 3.10 3.51
CA ARG A 192 -20.30 3.88 3.64
C ARG A 192 -20.03 5.21 4.30
N GLU A 193 -19.20 5.24 5.34
CA GLU A 193 -18.87 6.48 6.05
C GLU A 193 -18.06 7.44 5.18
N ILE A 194 -17.14 6.93 4.36
CA ILE A 194 -16.45 7.72 3.34
C ILE A 194 -17.43 8.36 2.35
N ARG A 195 -18.47 7.64 1.91
CA ARG A 195 -19.48 8.20 1.00
C ARG A 195 -20.33 9.28 1.69
N ARG A 196 -20.76 9.04 2.93
CA ARG A 196 -21.54 10.01 3.71
C ARG A 196 -20.77 11.31 3.94
N THR A 197 -19.52 11.21 4.35
CA THR A 197 -18.66 12.36 4.61
C THR A 197 -18.36 13.15 3.34
N ARG A 198 -18.11 12.49 2.21
CA ARG A 198 -17.98 13.15 0.89
C ARG A 198 -19.24 13.92 0.50
N ASN A 199 -20.41 13.29 0.61
CA ASN A 199 -21.68 13.96 0.32
C ASN A 199 -21.90 15.17 1.25
N LYS A 200 -21.56 15.05 2.54
CA LYS A 200 -21.65 16.17 3.47
C LYS A 200 -20.72 17.32 3.10
N LEU A 201 -19.48 17.00 2.69
CA LEU A 201 -18.52 17.99 2.21
C LEU A 201 -19.07 18.72 0.97
N GLU A 202 -19.59 17.99 -0.01
CA GLU A 202 -20.21 18.58 -1.21
C GLU A 202 -21.40 19.49 -0.87
N GLN A 203 -22.23 19.13 0.11
CA GLN A 203 -23.30 20.01 0.57
C GLN A 203 -22.77 21.28 1.23
N LEU A 204 -21.73 21.17 2.05
CA LEU A 204 -21.12 22.32 2.72
C LEU A 204 -20.42 23.26 1.73
N THR A 205 -19.77 22.73 0.69
CA THR A 205 -19.15 23.56 -0.35
C THR A 205 -20.21 24.30 -1.15
N LYS A 206 -21.31 23.64 -1.54
CA LYS A 206 -22.46 24.29 -2.17
C LYS A 206 -23.04 25.41 -1.32
N LEU A 207 -23.22 25.17 -0.01
CA LEU A 207 -23.72 26.18 0.92
C LEU A 207 -22.74 27.36 1.02
N ARG A 208 -21.44 27.10 1.19
CA ARG A 208 -20.41 28.14 1.21
C ARG A 208 -20.45 29.00 -0.05
N ASP A 209 -20.59 28.38 -1.21
CA ASP A 209 -20.60 29.07 -2.49
C ASP A 209 -21.90 29.88 -2.66
N ALA A 210 -23.05 29.35 -2.24
CA ALA A 210 -24.31 30.09 -2.17
C ALA A 210 -24.22 31.31 -1.22
N VAL A 211 -23.64 31.15 -0.03
CA VAL A 211 -23.42 32.25 0.92
C VAL A 211 -22.48 33.30 0.33
N ARG A 212 -21.45 32.89 -0.42
CA ARG A 212 -20.58 33.84 -1.14
C ARG A 212 -21.32 34.62 -2.22
N VAL A 213 -22.23 33.98 -2.96
CA VAL A 213 -23.08 34.68 -3.95
C VAL A 213 -23.97 35.70 -3.24
N ILE A 214 -24.63 35.30 -2.15
CA ILE A 214 -25.47 36.21 -1.35
C ILE A 214 -24.64 37.38 -0.80
N GLY A 215 -23.43 37.11 -0.31
CA GLY A 215 -22.51 38.15 0.17
C GLY A 215 -22.09 39.14 -0.92
N ARG A 216 -21.86 38.66 -2.15
CA ARG A 216 -21.56 39.54 -3.30
C ARG A 216 -22.74 40.44 -3.67
N HIS A 217 -23.96 39.93 -3.54
CA HIS A 217 -25.19 40.67 -3.85
C HIS A 217 -25.89 41.19 -2.59
N ARG A 218 -25.17 41.37 -1.47
CA ARG A 218 -25.74 41.71 -0.17
C ARG A 218 -26.64 42.95 -0.22
N ASN A 219 -26.21 43.99 -0.92
CA ASN A 219 -26.95 45.24 -1.02
C ASN A 219 -28.28 45.06 -1.77
N LEU A 220 -28.27 44.28 -2.86
CA LEU A 220 -29.49 43.94 -3.60
C LEU A 220 -30.44 43.09 -2.75
N VAL A 221 -29.89 42.11 -2.02
CA VAL A 221 -30.69 41.28 -1.11
C VAL A 221 -31.29 42.15 0.01
N GLN A 222 -30.53 43.03 0.63
CA GLN A 222 -31.03 43.96 1.67
C GLN A 222 -32.15 44.88 1.15
N GLN A 223 -31.98 45.45 -0.05
CA GLN A 223 -33.02 46.24 -0.71
C GLN A 223 -34.30 45.43 -0.97
N LEU A 224 -34.17 44.20 -1.44
CA LEU A 224 -35.31 43.30 -1.65
C LEU A 224 -35.97 42.85 -0.34
N THR A 225 -35.21 42.74 0.75
CA THR A 225 -35.76 42.35 2.06
C THR A 225 -36.33 43.53 2.85
N GLY A 226 -36.28 44.77 2.31
CA GLY A 226 -36.82 45.96 2.98
C GLY A 226 -36.15 46.28 4.32
N ARG A 227 -34.93 45.79 4.55
CA ARG A 227 -34.13 46.07 5.74
C ARG A 227 -33.09 47.12 5.36
N GLU A 228 -33.40 48.38 5.67
CA GLU A 228 -32.39 49.45 5.78
C GLU A 228 -31.42 49.16 6.95
#